data_AF-A0A9P3K9S7-F1
#
_entry.id   AF-A0A9P3K9S7-F1
#
_cell.length_a   1.000
_cell.length_b   1.000
_cell.length_c   1.000
_cell.angle_alpha   90.00
_cell.angle_beta   90.00
_cell.angle_gamma   90.00
#
_symmetry.space_group_name_H-M   'P 1'
#
loop_
_entity.id
_entity.type
_entity.pdbx_description
1 polymer ?
#
loop_
_entity_poly.entity_id
_entity_poly.type
_entity_poly.pdbx_seq_one_letter_code
_entity_poly.pdbx_strand_id
1 'polypeptide(L)'
;MTLGKKLKDLMGEFMDLRNRMAEDHRSTVERRVYIVTGEKLPDEDVDRIIETGQSENFIQAAISAQGQSAAMEDVVAEIQERHNAVMDITQQLQELHQMFLDMATMVEAQGEMLDSIESHVGEAVEQTSTAKQQLQTAVVIQQNTRKWYIIGGVAFLVILLIIIIPLVSSAMK
;
A
#
# COMPACT_ATOMS: atom_id res chain seq x y z
N MET A 1 5.06 -2.65 8.36
CA MET A 1 5.43 -2.60 6.93
C MET A 1 4.15 -2.36 6.14
N THR A 2 4.09 -1.31 5.32
CA THR A 2 2.92 -1.02 4.49
C THR A 2 2.75 -2.11 3.43
N LEU A 3 1.51 -2.44 3.09
CA LEU A 3 1.14 -3.50 2.14
C LEU A 3 1.86 -3.34 0.79
N GLY A 4 1.99 -2.11 0.30
CA GLY A 4 2.70 -1.79 -0.94
C GLY A 4 4.19 -2.15 -0.92
N LYS A 5 4.87 -2.05 0.23
CA LYS A 5 6.28 -2.49 0.34
C LYS A 5 6.39 -4.01 0.16
N LYS A 6 5.50 -4.77 0.80
CA LYS A 6 5.48 -6.24 0.69
C LYS A 6 5.13 -6.71 -0.73
N LEU A 7 4.20 -6.03 -1.41
CA LEU A 7 3.86 -6.33 -2.80
C LEU A 7 5.04 -6.05 -3.74
N LYS A 8 5.74 -4.92 -3.55
CA LYS A 8 6.93 -4.57 -4.34
C LYS A 8 8.04 -5.61 -4.17
N ASP A 9 8.30 -6.05 -2.94
CA ASP A 9 9.31 -7.07 -2.65
C ASP A 9 8.94 -8.40 -3.34
N LEU A 10 7.68 -8.83 -3.24
CA LEU A 10 7.18 -10.05 -3.90
C LEU A 10 7.28 -9.97 -5.43
N MET A 11 6.97 -8.82 -6.04
CA MET A 11 7.12 -8.62 -7.47
C MET A 11 8.59 -8.75 -7.91
N GLY A 12 9.53 -8.24 -7.11
CA GLY A 12 10.96 -8.42 -7.33
C GLY A 12 11.35 -9.89 -7.34
N GLU A 13 10.93 -10.66 -6.33
CA GLU A 13 11.19 -12.11 -6.25
C GLU A 13 10.61 -12.88 -7.44
N PHE A 14 9.41 -12.52 -7.91
CA PHE A 14 8.79 -13.13 -9.09
C PHE A 14 9.52 -12.79 -10.40
N MET A 15 9.98 -11.55 -10.56
CA MET A 15 10.80 -11.16 -11.72
C MET A 15 12.13 -11.93 -11.74
N ASP A 16 12.76 -12.11 -10.59
CA ASP A 16 13.98 -12.90 -10.45
C ASP A 16 13.73 -14.38 -10.75
N LEU A 17 12.60 -14.93 -10.31
CA LEU A 17 12.18 -16.29 -10.66
C LEU A 17 11.95 -16.44 -12.16
N ARG A 18 11.23 -15.49 -12.80
CA ARG A 18 10.99 -15.49 -14.25
C ARG A 18 12.30 -15.47 -15.03
N ASN A 19 13.23 -14.59 -14.66
CA ASN A 19 14.52 -14.48 -15.35
C ASN A 19 15.30 -15.80 -15.27
N ARG A 20 15.35 -16.43 -14.08
CA ARG A 20 15.98 -17.75 -13.91
C ARG A 20 15.29 -18.83 -14.74
N MET A 21 13.96 -18.86 -14.76
CA MET A 21 13.22 -19.82 -15.58
C MET A 21 13.46 -19.64 -17.08
N ALA A 22 13.53 -18.39 -17.55
CA ALA A 22 13.83 -18.10 -18.96
C ALA A 22 15.25 -18.54 -19.35
N GLU A 23 16.23 -18.32 -18.46
CA GLU A 23 17.61 -18.77 -18.66
C GLU A 23 17.73 -20.30 -18.65
N ASP A 24 17.08 -20.97 -17.69
CA ASP A 24 17.00 -22.44 -17.63
C ASP A 24 16.31 -23.01 -18.88
N HIS A 25 15.26 -22.36 -19.36
CA HIS A 25 14.55 -22.77 -20.58
C HIS A 25 15.46 -22.66 -21.81
N ARG A 26 16.17 -21.54 -21.99
CA ARG A 26 17.18 -21.39 -23.05
C ARG A 26 18.21 -22.51 -22.99
N SER A 27 18.81 -22.74 -21.81
CA SER A 27 19.83 -23.78 -21.63
C SER A 27 19.30 -25.18 -21.97
N THR A 28 18.04 -25.45 -21.64
CA THR A 28 17.36 -26.71 -21.96
C THR A 28 17.17 -26.85 -23.47
N VAL A 29 16.67 -25.82 -24.16
CA VAL A 29 16.51 -25.82 -25.62
C VAL A 29 17.85 -26.10 -26.30
N GLU A 30 18.89 -25.33 -25.99
CA GLU A 30 20.22 -25.48 -26.58
C GLU A 30 20.78 -26.89 -26.41
N ARG A 31 20.70 -27.44 -25.19
CA ARG A 31 21.20 -28.78 -24.88
C ARG A 31 20.42 -29.86 -25.62
N ARG A 32 19.09 -29.79 -25.56
CA ARG A 32 18.22 -30.83 -26.10
C ARG A 32 18.26 -30.87 -27.61
N VAL A 33 18.27 -29.70 -28.25
CA VAL A 33 18.43 -29.63 -29.70
C VAL A 33 19.81 -30.19 -30.09
N TYR A 34 20.89 -29.79 -29.43
CA TYR A 34 22.24 -30.33 -29.70
C TYR A 34 22.31 -31.87 -29.57
N ILE A 35 21.65 -32.46 -28.57
CA ILE A 35 21.62 -33.93 -28.38
C ILE A 35 21.01 -34.64 -29.59
N VAL A 36 20.01 -34.04 -30.23
CA VAL A 36 19.24 -34.65 -31.31
C VAL A 36 19.81 -34.32 -32.69
N THR A 37 20.36 -33.12 -32.87
CA THR A 37 20.87 -32.64 -34.16
C THR A 37 22.38 -32.83 -34.33
N GLY A 38 23.11 -32.95 -33.22
CA GLY A 38 24.58 -32.97 -33.20
C GLY A 38 25.23 -31.61 -33.49
N GLU A 39 24.44 -30.57 -33.78
CA GLU A 39 24.92 -29.24 -34.16
C GLU A 39 24.34 -28.16 -33.25
N LYS A 40 25.16 -27.16 -32.92
CA LYS A 40 24.70 -25.99 -32.16
C LYS A 40 23.87 -25.11 -33.11
N LEU A 41 22.65 -24.77 -32.71
CA LEU A 41 21.84 -23.82 -33.46
C LEU A 41 22.40 -22.40 -33.34
N PRO A 42 22.20 -21.57 -34.38
CA PRO A 42 22.37 -20.12 -34.26
C PRO A 42 21.51 -19.58 -33.12
N ASP A 43 22.03 -18.58 -32.40
CA ASP A 43 21.31 -18.00 -31.26
C ASP A 43 19.95 -17.41 -31.69
N GLU A 44 19.83 -16.87 -32.91
CA GLU A 44 18.56 -16.39 -33.50
C GLU A 44 17.49 -17.49 -33.63
N ASP A 45 17.91 -18.70 -33.99
CA ASP A 45 16.98 -19.82 -34.10
C ASP A 45 16.54 -20.33 -32.72
N VAL A 46 17.44 -20.32 -31.74
CA VAL A 46 17.12 -20.63 -30.33
C VAL A 46 16.11 -19.62 -29.78
N ASP A 47 16.31 -18.33 -30.06
CA ASP A 47 15.41 -17.26 -29.63
C ASP A 47 14.01 -17.46 -30.22
N ARG A 48 13.92 -17.79 -31.51
CA ARG A 48 12.65 -18.09 -32.18
C ARG A 48 11.96 -19.32 -31.58
N ILE A 49 12.69 -20.35 -31.15
CA ILE A 49 12.10 -21.50 -30.43
C ILE A 49 11.55 -21.05 -29.07
N ILE A 50 12.28 -20.24 -28.33
CA ILE A 50 11.86 -19.73 -27.01
C ILE A 50 10.60 -18.85 -27.14
N GLU A 51 10.52 -18.01 -28.17
CA GLU A 51 9.40 -17.10 -28.40
C GLU A 51 8.15 -17.81 -28.91
N THR A 52 8.31 -18.74 -29.85
CA THR A 52 7.18 -19.37 -30.56
C THR A 52 6.78 -20.72 -30.00
N GLY A 53 7.66 -21.37 -29.23
CA GLY A 53 7.52 -22.76 -28.79
C GLY A 53 7.74 -23.80 -29.91
N GLN A 54 7.88 -23.39 -31.17
CA GLN A 54 7.85 -24.28 -32.34
C GLN A 54 9.20 -24.98 -32.61
N SER A 55 9.69 -25.76 -31.65
CA SER A 55 10.97 -26.50 -31.77
C SER A 55 10.95 -27.59 -32.84
N GLU A 56 9.78 -28.16 -33.15
CA GLU A 56 9.61 -29.27 -34.09
C GLU A 56 10.17 -28.97 -35.49
N ASN A 57 9.87 -27.80 -36.04
CA ASN A 57 10.29 -27.40 -37.39
C ASN A 57 11.82 -27.36 -37.53
N PHE A 58 12.52 -26.91 -36.48
CA PHE A 58 13.98 -26.79 -36.48
C PHE A 58 14.64 -28.14 -36.27
N ILE A 59 14.12 -28.93 -35.32
CA ILE A 59 14.63 -30.25 -35.03
C ILE A 59 14.42 -31.18 -36.23
N GLN A 60 13.27 -31.10 -36.90
CA GLN A 60 12.98 -31.90 -38.10
C GLN A 60 13.88 -31.54 -39.28
N ALA A 61 14.16 -30.24 -39.49
CA ALA A 61 15.11 -29.78 -40.50
C ALA A 61 16.54 -30.29 -40.25
N ALA A 62 16.92 -30.46 -38.99
CA ALA A 62 18.25 -30.93 -38.63
C ALA A 62 18.38 -32.47 -38.62
N ILE A 63 17.34 -33.20 -38.18
CA ILE A 63 17.35 -34.68 -38.16
C ILE A 63 17.30 -35.27 -39.57
N SER A 64 16.63 -34.60 -40.52
CA SER A 64 16.60 -35.06 -41.92
C SER A 64 18.01 -35.13 -42.54
N ALA A 65 19.01 -34.51 -41.92
CA ALA A 65 20.42 -34.66 -42.26
C ALA A 65 21.13 -35.87 -41.59
N GLN A 66 20.62 -36.40 -40.47
CA GLN A 66 21.37 -37.33 -39.59
C GLN A 66 20.62 -38.61 -39.15
N GLY A 67 19.33 -38.77 -39.46
CA GLY A 67 18.60 -40.05 -39.41
C GLY A 67 18.13 -40.54 -38.03
N GLN A 68 18.21 -39.74 -36.97
CA GLN A 68 17.76 -40.11 -35.61
C GLN A 68 16.35 -39.57 -35.30
N SER A 69 15.30 -40.34 -35.64
CA SER A 69 13.91 -39.90 -35.45
C SER A 69 13.29 -40.25 -34.09
N ALA A 70 13.84 -41.20 -33.34
CA ALA A 70 13.19 -41.74 -32.13
C ALA A 70 13.28 -40.83 -30.89
N ALA A 71 14.31 -39.97 -30.78
CA ALA A 71 14.47 -39.05 -29.66
C ALA A 71 13.82 -37.66 -29.90
N MET A 72 13.24 -37.45 -31.08
CA MET A 72 12.69 -36.16 -31.51
C MET A 72 11.44 -35.79 -30.72
N GLU A 73 10.48 -36.71 -30.63
CA GLU A 73 9.17 -36.45 -30.03
C GLU A 73 9.29 -36.10 -28.55
N ASP A 74 10.10 -36.87 -27.79
CA ASP A 74 10.37 -36.62 -26.37
C ASP A 74 11.01 -35.24 -26.14
N VAL A 75 11.95 -34.84 -27.01
CA VAL A 75 12.66 -33.56 -26.89
C VAL A 75 11.76 -32.38 -27.24
N VAL A 76 10.97 -32.49 -28.31
CA VAL A 76 9.99 -31.46 -28.69
C VAL A 76 8.95 -31.30 -27.57
N ALA A 77 8.46 -32.41 -27.01
CA ALA A 77 7.51 -32.40 -25.91
C ALA A 77 8.08 -31.72 -24.65
N GLU A 78 9.31 -32.03 -24.26
CA GLU A 78 9.97 -31.41 -23.10
C GLU A 78 10.18 -29.90 -23.30
N ILE A 79 10.61 -29.48 -24.50
CA ILE A 79 10.77 -28.05 -24.83
C ILE A 79 9.42 -27.33 -24.77
N GLN A 80 8.37 -27.94 -25.34
CA GLN A 80 7.03 -27.35 -25.35
C GLN A 80 6.44 -27.24 -23.95
N GLU A 81 6.59 -28.27 -23.10
CA GLU A 81 6.14 -28.24 -21.71
C GLU A 81 6.81 -27.09 -20.93
N ARG A 82 8.12 -26.93 -21.11
CA ARG A 82 8.88 -25.84 -20.50
C ARG A 82 8.45 -24.46 -21.01
N HIS A 83 8.23 -24.33 -22.32
CA HIS A 83 7.75 -23.09 -22.92
C HIS A 83 6.39 -22.69 -22.31
N ASN A 84 5.45 -23.64 -22.20
CA ASN A 84 4.14 -23.40 -21.59
C ASN A 84 4.28 -22.93 -20.13
N ALA A 85 5.15 -23.57 -19.34
CA ALA A 85 5.38 -23.15 -17.95
C ALA A 85 5.94 -21.72 -17.83
N VAL A 86 6.84 -21.31 -18.74
CA VAL A 86 7.36 -19.93 -18.80
C VAL A 86 6.27 -18.94 -19.20
N MET A 87 5.39 -19.32 -20.14
CA MET A 87 4.24 -18.51 -20.55
C MET A 87 3.23 -18.31 -19.42
N ASP A 88 2.90 -19.37 -18.68
CA ASP A 88 2.00 -19.29 -17.53
C ASP A 88 2.53 -18.32 -16.46
N ILE A 89 3.83 -18.39 -16.14
CA ILE A 89 4.47 -17.47 -15.19
C ILE A 89 4.46 -16.04 -15.72
N THR A 90 4.68 -15.85 -17.03
CA THR A 90 4.65 -14.53 -17.65
C THR A 90 3.27 -13.89 -17.56
N GLN A 91 2.22 -14.68 -17.80
CA GLN A 91 0.83 -14.25 -17.65
C GLN A 91 0.52 -13.87 -16.19
N GLN A 92 0.90 -14.70 -15.22
CA GLN A 92 0.74 -14.40 -13.80
C GLN A 92 1.48 -13.12 -13.36
N LEU A 93 2.67 -12.88 -13.91
CA LEU A 93 3.42 -11.65 -13.66
C LEU A 93 2.74 -10.42 -14.23
N GLN A 94 2.12 -10.55 -15.40
CA GLN A 94 1.36 -9.47 -16.02
C GLN A 94 0.12 -9.11 -15.20
N GLU A 95 -0.59 -10.11 -14.65
CA GLU A 95 -1.70 -9.91 -13.72
C GLU A 95 -1.22 -9.22 -12.43
N LEU A 96 -0.10 -9.66 -11.85
CA LEU A 96 0.49 -9.04 -10.67
C LEU A 96 0.92 -7.59 -10.93
N HIS A 97 1.46 -7.31 -12.12
CA HIS A 97 1.82 -5.95 -12.53
C HIS A 97 0.58 -5.05 -12.61
N GLN A 98 -0.53 -5.55 -13.17
CA GLN A 98 -1.78 -4.80 -13.20
C GLN A 98 -2.30 -4.53 -11.79
N MET A 99 -2.31 -5.53 -10.91
CA MET A 99 -2.68 -5.35 -9.50
C MET A 99 -1.79 -4.31 -8.79
N PHE A 100 -0.50 -4.25 -9.14
CA PHE A 100 0.42 -3.26 -8.60
C PHE A 100 0.09 -1.84 -9.08
N LEU A 101 -0.25 -1.66 -10.36
CA LEU A 101 -0.70 -0.36 -10.88
C LEU A 101 -2.02 0.07 -10.22
N ASP A 102 -2.97 -0.85 -10.09
CA ASP A 102 -4.24 -0.58 -9.40
C ASP A 102 -4.01 -0.23 -7.91
N MET A 103 -3.04 -0.87 -7.26
CA MET A 103 -2.66 -0.51 -5.89
C MET A 103 -1.96 0.86 -5.82
N ALA A 104 -1.10 1.18 -6.78
CA ALA A 104 -0.43 2.48 -6.84
C ALA A 104 -1.47 3.62 -6.94
N THR A 105 -2.49 3.46 -7.78
CA THR A 105 -3.60 4.43 -7.89
C THR A 105 -4.45 4.51 -6.61
N MET A 106 -4.74 3.37 -5.95
CA MET A 106 -5.46 3.37 -4.67
C MET A 106 -4.67 4.02 -3.52
N VAL A 107 -3.35 3.86 -3.48
CA VAL A 107 -2.49 4.50 -2.48
C VAL A 107 -2.39 6.00 -2.73
N GLU A 108 -2.33 6.43 -3.98
CA GLU A 108 -2.40 7.85 -4.36
C GLU A 108 -3.74 8.47 -3.92
N ALA A 109 -4.86 7.79 -4.17
CA ALA A 109 -6.18 8.22 -3.70
C ALA A 109 -6.34 8.21 -2.15
N GLN A 110 -5.65 7.31 -1.45
CA GLN A 110 -5.61 7.28 0.03
C GLN A 110 -4.66 8.32 0.64
N GLY A 111 -3.80 8.97 -0.15
CA GLY A 111 -2.95 10.08 0.29
C GLY A 111 -3.75 11.29 0.78
N GLU A 112 -4.85 11.64 0.10
CA GLU A 112 -5.75 12.73 0.53
C GLU A 112 -6.51 12.43 1.83
N MET A 113 -6.80 11.15 2.12
CA MET A 113 -7.50 10.76 3.35
C MET A 113 -6.57 10.77 4.57
N LEU A 114 -5.26 10.51 4.39
CA LEU A 114 -4.28 10.57 5.48
C LEU A 114 -4.09 12.01 5.99
N ASP A 115 -4.04 13.00 5.08
CA ASP A 115 -4.03 14.43 5.40
C ASP A 115 -5.25 14.85 6.22
N SER A 116 -6.42 14.26 5.94
CA SER A 116 -7.65 14.55 6.69
C SER A 116 -7.61 13.97 8.11
N ILE A 117 -7.00 12.80 8.34
CA ILE A 117 -6.84 12.24 9.70
C ILE A 117 -5.83 13.04 10.51
N GLU A 118 -4.68 13.40 9.91
CA GLU A 118 -3.69 14.23 10.58
C GLU A 118 -4.25 15.63 10.89
N SER A 119 -5.05 16.20 9.99
CA SER A 119 -5.81 17.43 10.19
C SER A 119 -6.82 17.30 11.35
N HIS A 120 -7.67 16.26 11.36
CA HIS A 120 -8.64 16.07 12.44
C HIS A 120 -8.00 15.77 13.80
N VAL A 121 -6.87 15.04 13.83
CA VAL A 121 -6.09 14.82 15.06
C VAL A 121 -5.42 16.13 15.51
N GLY A 122 -4.85 16.90 14.59
CA GLY A 122 -4.29 18.22 14.85
C GLY A 122 -5.33 19.18 15.43
N GLU A 123 -6.52 19.22 14.83
CA GLU A 123 -7.65 20.04 15.26
C GLU A 123 -8.18 19.61 16.64
N ALA A 124 -8.26 18.30 16.92
CA ALA A 124 -8.63 17.79 18.23
C ALA A 124 -7.60 18.15 19.33
N VAL A 125 -6.31 18.14 19.00
CA VAL A 125 -5.24 18.59 19.91
C VAL A 125 -5.33 20.09 20.17
N GLU A 126 -5.62 20.90 19.15
CA GLU A 126 -5.81 22.34 19.29
C GLU A 126 -7.06 22.70 20.13
N GLN A 127 -8.18 22.03 19.88
CA GLN A 127 -9.42 22.22 20.64
C GLN A 127 -9.26 21.82 22.11
N THR A 128 -8.56 20.72 22.40
CA THR A 128 -8.29 20.30 23.79
C THR A 128 -7.32 21.23 24.52
N SER A 129 -6.31 21.76 23.83
CA SER A 129 -5.41 22.79 24.35
C SER A 129 -6.17 24.09 24.69
N THR A 130 -7.02 24.55 23.77
CA THR A 130 -7.86 25.73 23.96
C THR A 130 -8.84 25.55 25.11
N ALA A 131 -9.50 24.38 25.20
CA ALA A 131 -10.38 24.04 26.31
C ALA A 131 -9.66 24.07 27.66
N LYS A 132 -8.42 23.56 27.73
CA LYS A 132 -7.59 23.63 28.94
C LYS A 132 -7.29 25.08 29.34
N GLN A 133 -6.99 25.96 28.38
CA GLN A 133 -6.73 27.38 28.65
C GLN A 133 -7.98 28.12 29.12
N GLN A 134 -9.14 27.83 28.51
CA GLN A 134 -10.42 28.39 28.93
C GLN A 134 -10.80 27.93 30.34
N LEU A 135 -10.58 26.65 30.69
CA LEU A 135 -10.81 26.14 32.04
C LEU A 135 -9.89 26.80 33.07
N GLN A 136 -8.61 26.98 32.76
CA GLN A 136 -7.69 27.71 33.64
C GLN A 136 -8.16 29.15 33.87
N THR A 137 -8.55 29.85 32.81
CA THR A 137 -9.05 31.23 32.89
C THR A 137 -10.35 31.30 33.70
N ALA A 138 -11.27 30.35 33.49
CA ALA A 138 -12.52 30.27 34.24
C ALA A 138 -12.29 30.05 35.75
N VAL A 139 -11.32 29.21 36.12
CA VAL A 139 -10.92 29.01 37.53
C VAL A 139 -10.39 30.30 38.15
N VAL A 140 -9.56 31.06 37.42
CA VAL A 140 -9.02 32.35 37.91
C VAL A 140 -10.14 33.38 38.09
N ILE A 141 -11.03 33.50 37.10
CA ILE A 141 -12.19 34.40 37.18
C ILE A 141 -13.09 33.99 38.36
N GLN A 142 -13.43 32.70 38.49
CA GLN A 142 -14.28 32.21 39.58
C GLN A 142 -13.71 32.54 40.97
N GLN A 143 -12.39 32.43 41.15
CA GLN A 143 -11.75 32.79 42.41
C GLN A 143 -11.87 34.29 42.72
N ASN A 144 -11.77 35.15 41.71
CA ASN A 144 -11.84 36.59 41.91
C ASN A 144 -13.27 37.08 42.13
N THR A 145 -14.26 36.56 41.39
CA THR A 145 -15.66 37.02 41.48
C THR A 145 -16.33 36.65 42.80
N ARG A 146 -15.92 35.55 43.45
CA ARG A 146 -16.45 35.14 44.77
C ARG A 146 -16.34 36.25 45.82
N LYS A 147 -15.24 37.00 45.84
CA LYS A 147 -15.02 38.10 46.78
C LYS A 147 -15.99 39.27 46.51
N TRP A 148 -16.21 39.59 45.24
CA TRP A 148 -17.11 40.67 44.82
C TRP A 148 -18.59 40.38 45.11
N TYR A 149 -19.04 39.12 44.98
CA TYR A 149 -20.40 38.74 45.37
C TYR A 149 -20.65 38.94 46.86
N ILE A 150 -19.68 38.58 47.72
CA ILE A 150 -19.80 38.79 49.17
C ILE A 150 -19.83 40.27 49.49
N ILE A 151 -18.93 41.07 48.91
CA ILE A 151 -18.88 42.52 49.13
C ILE A 151 -20.19 43.18 48.67
N GLY A 152 -20.68 42.83 47.48
CA GLY A 152 -21.94 43.34 46.94
C GLY A 152 -23.15 42.96 47.80
N GLY A 153 -23.22 41.72 48.28
CA GLY A 153 -24.28 41.25 49.18
C GLY A 153 -24.31 42.00 50.51
N VAL A 154 -23.15 42.24 51.12
CA VAL A 154 -23.05 43.04 52.36
C VAL A 154 -23.47 44.48 52.12
N ALA A 155 -23.02 45.12 51.04
CA ALA A 155 -23.41 46.49 50.70
C ALA A 155 -24.92 46.63 50.48
N PHE A 156 -25.54 45.67 49.78
CA PHE A 156 -26.98 45.64 49.57
C PHE A 156 -27.77 45.51 50.88
N LEU A 157 -27.31 44.65 51.81
CA LEU A 157 -27.94 44.48 53.12
C LEU A 157 -27.91 45.76 53.95
N VAL A 158 -26.79 46.49 53.93
CA VAL A 158 -26.65 47.79 54.61
C VAL A 158 -27.63 48.82 54.05
N ILE A 159 -27.78 48.89 52.72
CA ILE A 159 -28.74 49.80 52.08
C ILE A 159 -30.17 49.48 52.51
N LEU A 160 -30.56 48.20 52.57
CA LEU A 160 -31.87 47.79 53.06
C LEU A 160 -32.12 48.23 54.50
N LEU A 161 -31.14 48.08 55.39
CA LEU A 161 -31.27 48.53 56.78
C LEU A 161 -31.47 50.05 56.87
N ILE A 162 -30.72 50.83 56.08
CA ILE A 162 -30.85 52.29 56.05
C ILE A 162 -32.25 52.72 55.60
N ILE A 163 -32.90 51.98 54.70
CA ILE A 163 -34.27 52.29 54.23
C ILE A 163 -35.32 51.82 55.25
N ILE A 164 -35.15 50.64 55.83
CA ILE A 164 -36.15 50.02 56.71
C ILE A 164 -36.20 50.71 58.08
N ILE A 165 -35.05 51.05 58.68
CA ILE A 165 -34.97 51.69 60.01
C ILE A 165 -35.83 52.97 60.13
N PRO A 166 -35.72 53.97 59.22
CA PRO A 166 -36.54 55.18 59.32
C PRO A 166 -38.03 54.89 59.03
N LEU A 167 -38.34 53.92 58.17
CA LEU A 167 -39.72 53.55 57.85
C LEU A 167 -40.41 52.93 59.07
N VAL A 168 -39.72 52.03 59.77
CA VAL A 168 -40.19 51.41 61.02
C VAL A 168 -40.24 52.42 62.17
N SER A 169 -39.23 53.30 62.29
CA SER A 169 -39.25 54.39 63.28
C SER A 169 -40.34 55.42 63.02
N SER A 170 -40.74 55.64 61.76
CA SER A 170 -41.85 56.51 61.40
C SER A 170 -43.21 55.84 61.60
N ALA A 171 -43.29 54.50 61.52
CA ALA A 171 -44.52 53.74 61.75
C ALA A 171 -44.79 53.45 63.24
N MET A 172 -43.76 53.48 64.09
CA MET A 172 -43.88 53.33 65.55
C MET A 172 -44.00 54.67 66.32
N LYS A 173 -43.95 55.80 65.63
CA LYS A 173 -44.31 57.12 66.18
C LYS A 173 -45.79 57.39 65.93
#